data_AF-A0A822FH75-F1
#
_entry.id   AF-A0A822FH75-F1
#
_cell.length_a   1.000
_cell.length_b   1.000
_cell.length_c   1.000
_cell.angle_alpha   90.00
_cell.angle_beta   90.00
_cell.angle_gamma   90.00
#
_symmetry.space_group_name_H-M   'P 1'
#
loop_
_entity.id
_entity.type
_entity.pdbx_description
1 polymer ?
#
loop_
_entity_poly.entity_id
_entity_poly.type
_entity_poly.pdbx_seq_one_letter_code
_entity_poly.pdbx_strand_id
1 'polypeptide(L)'
;DLQSFTIINETEKNIEQIKLTDNDNDINSLFSSIMSELRFDVVSSSGETYELIPNGSNISITIENFKYYCSCYRQYRLNEFNRQINYIQQGLYSIIPYYYLNLFTAKELEEAVCGKDQIDIELLKRNTLYGGDYNKNSPPIERFWIVPM
;
A
#
# COMPACT_ATOMS: atom_id res chain seq x y z
N ASP A 1 2.94 -9.49 -6.42
CA ASP A 1 4.07 -9.03 -5.58
C ASP A 1 3.89 -7.55 -5.21
N LEU A 2 4.94 -6.84 -4.78
CA LEU A 2 4.91 -5.39 -4.49
C LEU A 2 4.55 -4.57 -5.74
N GLN A 3 4.98 -5.01 -6.93
CA GLN A 3 4.65 -4.36 -8.19
C GLN A 3 3.16 -4.47 -8.49
N SER A 4 2.55 -5.63 -8.30
CA SER A 4 1.10 -5.81 -8.45
C SER A 4 0.30 -4.88 -7.52
N PHE A 5 0.79 -4.66 -6.28
CA PHE A 5 0.14 -3.76 -5.32
C PHE A 5 0.26 -2.29 -5.72
N THR A 6 1.43 -1.85 -6.19
CA THR A 6 1.64 -0.49 -6.72
C THR A 6 0.75 -0.23 -7.93
N ILE A 7 0.72 -1.16 -8.89
CA ILE A 7 -0.12 -1.06 -10.10
C ILE A 7 -1.60 -0.94 -9.71
N ILE A 8 -2.10 -1.76 -8.78
CA ILE A 8 -3.50 -1.71 -8.35
C ILE A 8 -3.83 -0.37 -7.68
N ASN A 9 -2.97 0.14 -6.81
CA ASN A 9 -3.22 1.43 -6.15
C ASN A 9 -3.13 2.61 -7.13
N GLU A 10 -2.17 2.60 -8.05
CA GLU A 10 -2.04 3.63 -9.08
C GLU A 10 -3.24 3.62 -10.03
N THR A 11 -3.67 2.43 -10.46
CA THR A 11 -4.83 2.29 -11.36
C THR A 11 -6.13 2.69 -10.67
N GLU A 12 -6.34 2.35 -9.40
CA GLU A 12 -7.51 2.81 -8.64
C GLU A 12 -7.50 4.33 -8.48
N LYS A 13 -6.35 4.93 -8.14
CA LYS A 13 -6.21 6.39 -8.07
C LYS A 13 -6.50 7.07 -9.41
N ASN A 14 -6.06 6.47 -10.51
CA ASN A 14 -6.31 6.99 -11.86
C ASN A 14 -7.79 6.86 -12.25
N ILE A 15 -8.45 5.75 -11.92
CA ILE A 15 -9.87 5.52 -12.22
C ILE A 15 -10.77 6.45 -11.40
N GLU A 16 -10.40 6.76 -10.15
CA GLU A 16 -11.08 7.79 -9.36
C GLU A 16 -10.99 9.18 -10.00
N GLN A 17 -9.84 9.52 -10.62
CA GLN A 17 -9.66 10.78 -11.35
C GLN A 17 -10.43 10.80 -12.68
N ILE A 18 -10.60 9.66 -13.34
CA ILE A 18 -11.23 9.54 -14.66
C ILE A 18 -12.76 9.69 -14.61
N LYS A 19 -13.41 9.40 -13.48
CA LYS A 19 -14.87 9.62 -13.28
C LYS A 19 -15.34 11.08 -13.46
N LEU A 20 -14.41 12.02 -13.69
CA LEU A 20 -14.66 13.44 -13.92
C LEU A 20 -14.65 13.85 -15.40
N THR A 21 -14.36 12.94 -16.35
CA THR A 21 -14.23 13.28 -17.77
C THR A 21 -15.13 12.41 -18.65
N ASP A 22 -16.18 13.02 -19.21
CA ASP A 22 -17.21 12.41 -20.09
C ASP A 22 -16.66 11.90 -21.45
N ASN A 23 -15.86 10.82 -21.47
CA ASN A 23 -15.50 10.17 -22.73
C ASN A 23 -15.42 8.64 -22.59
N ASP A 24 -16.58 7.99 -22.63
CA ASP A 24 -16.80 6.64 -22.12
C ASP A 24 -16.15 5.50 -22.94
N ASN A 25 -16.10 5.58 -24.27
CA ASN A 25 -15.80 4.39 -25.09
C ASN A 25 -14.29 4.07 -25.20
N ASP A 26 -13.43 5.06 -25.39
CA ASP A 26 -11.98 4.85 -25.54
C ASP A 26 -11.37 4.34 -24.23
N ILE A 27 -11.82 4.87 -23.10
CA ILE A 27 -11.36 4.51 -21.76
C ILE A 27 -11.73 3.07 -21.43
N ASN A 28 -12.96 2.67 -21.75
CA ASN A 28 -13.42 1.28 -21.53
C ASN A 28 -12.58 0.28 -22.34
N SER A 29 -12.22 0.62 -23.58
CA SER A 29 -11.37 -0.22 -24.42
C SER A 29 -9.95 -0.35 -23.88
N LEU A 30 -9.36 0.76 -23.43
CA LEU A 30 -8.01 0.81 -22.89
C LEU A 30 -7.92 0.02 -21.57
N PHE A 31 -8.89 0.22 -20.68
CA PHE A 31 -8.98 -0.53 -19.42
C PHE A 31 -9.08 -2.04 -19.69
N SER A 32 -9.96 -2.44 -20.61
CA SER A 32 -10.15 -3.86 -20.94
C SER A 32 -8.87 -4.49 -21.49
N SER A 33 -8.09 -3.74 -22.27
CA SER A 33 -6.78 -4.18 -22.77
C SER A 33 -5.78 -4.39 -21.63
N ILE A 34 -5.64 -3.40 -20.74
CA ILE A 34 -4.71 -3.44 -19.60
C ILE A 34 -5.08 -4.56 -18.61
N MET A 35 -6.37 -4.76 -18.36
CA MET A 35 -6.87 -5.70 -17.35
C MET A 35 -7.25 -7.07 -17.91
N SER A 36 -6.94 -7.34 -19.19
CA SER A 36 -7.36 -8.55 -19.91
C SER A 36 -6.89 -9.86 -19.25
N GLU A 37 -5.75 -9.84 -18.57
CA GLU A 37 -5.17 -10.99 -17.88
C GLU A 37 -5.62 -11.11 -16.41
N LEU A 38 -6.22 -10.07 -15.83
CA LEU A 38 -6.61 -10.08 -14.42
C LEU A 38 -7.94 -10.82 -14.21
N ARG A 39 -7.97 -11.60 -13.14
CA ARG A 39 -9.13 -12.35 -12.66
C ARG A 39 -9.34 -12.07 -11.18
N PHE A 40 -10.43 -12.56 -10.61
CA PHE A 40 -10.62 -12.54 -9.15
C PHE A 40 -9.81 -13.66 -8.46
N ASP A 41 -8.52 -13.73 -8.77
CA ASP A 41 -7.57 -14.62 -8.12
C ASP A 41 -6.26 -13.87 -7.85
N VAL A 42 -5.39 -14.48 -7.05
CA VAL A 42 -4.08 -13.95 -6.71
C VAL A 42 -3.11 -15.08 -6.45
N VAL A 43 -1.87 -14.91 -6.92
CA VAL A 43 -0.78 -15.82 -6.55
C VAL A 43 -0.23 -15.40 -5.20
N SER A 44 -0.32 -16.32 -4.23
CA SER A 44 0.21 -16.16 -2.88
C SER A 44 1.74 -16.06 -2.90
N SER A 45 2.29 -15.66 -1.75
CA SER A 45 3.73 -15.66 -1.51
C SER A 45 4.34 -17.07 -1.45
N SER A 46 3.51 -18.12 -1.31
CA SER A 46 3.92 -19.52 -1.48
C SER A 46 3.90 -19.98 -2.94
N GLY A 47 3.41 -19.15 -3.89
CA GLY A 47 3.27 -19.49 -5.30
C GLY A 47 1.96 -20.21 -5.64
N GLU A 48 1.02 -20.30 -4.70
CA GLU A 48 -0.27 -20.96 -4.88
C GLU A 48 -1.33 -19.94 -5.33
N THR A 49 -2.20 -20.32 -6.25
CA THR A 49 -3.32 -19.46 -6.66
C THR A 49 -4.46 -19.55 -5.66
N TYR A 50 -4.92 -18.39 -5.19
CA TYR A 50 -6.05 -18.24 -4.29
C TYR A 50 -7.17 -17.45 -4.97
N GLU A 51 -8.39 -17.99 -4.98
CA GLU A 51 -9.55 -17.28 -5.51
C GLU A 51 -10.07 -16.25 -4.50
N LEU A 52 -10.12 -14.98 -4.90
CA LEU A 52 -10.58 -13.88 -4.04
C LEU A 52 -12.09 -13.95 -3.77
N ILE A 53 -12.84 -14.53 -4.69
CA ILE A 53 -14.27 -14.86 -4.58
C ILE A 53 -14.51 -16.26 -5.15
N PRO A 54 -15.63 -16.94 -4.82
CA PRO A 54 -15.91 -18.25 -5.39
C PRO A 54 -15.91 -18.23 -6.92
N ASN A 55 -15.17 -19.15 -7.54
CA ASN A 55 -15.01 -19.23 -9.00
C ASN A 55 -14.34 -17.98 -9.61
N GLY A 56 -13.57 -17.25 -8.79
CA GLY A 56 -12.97 -15.97 -9.16
C GLY A 56 -11.97 -16.05 -10.31
N SER A 57 -11.29 -17.19 -10.47
CA SER A 57 -10.33 -17.40 -11.57
C SER A 57 -11.00 -17.34 -12.95
N ASN A 58 -12.31 -17.55 -13.01
CA ASN A 58 -13.09 -17.50 -14.24
C ASN A 58 -13.80 -16.15 -14.47
N ILE A 59 -13.63 -15.18 -13.57
CA ILE A 59 -14.31 -13.88 -13.63
C ILE A 59 -13.31 -12.81 -14.07
N SER A 60 -13.53 -12.24 -15.25
CA SER A 60 -12.74 -11.13 -15.78
C SER A 60 -13.01 -9.82 -15.05
N ILE A 61 -11.97 -9.01 -14.90
CA ILE A 61 -12.08 -7.68 -14.31
C ILE A 61 -12.64 -6.67 -15.32
N THR A 62 -13.65 -5.92 -14.89
CA THR A 62 -14.32 -4.84 -15.62
C THR A 62 -14.27 -3.56 -14.79
N ILE A 63 -14.51 -2.40 -15.39
CA ILE A 63 -14.51 -1.12 -14.67
C ILE A 63 -15.53 -1.13 -13.51
N GLU A 64 -16.69 -1.75 -13.73
CA GLU A 64 -17.76 -1.86 -12.75
C GLU A 64 -17.34 -2.69 -11.53
N ASN A 65 -16.65 -3.80 -11.76
CA ASN A 65 -16.24 -4.72 -10.70
C ASN A 65 -14.83 -4.42 -10.13
N PHE A 66 -14.06 -3.54 -10.77
CA PHE A 66 -12.67 -3.25 -10.40
C PHE A 66 -12.52 -2.81 -8.96
N LYS A 67 -13.40 -1.92 -8.47
CA LYS A 67 -13.36 -1.47 -7.08
C LYS A 67 -13.59 -2.61 -6.09
N TYR A 68 -14.46 -3.56 -6.45
CA TYR A 68 -14.72 -4.74 -5.64
C TYR A 68 -13.50 -5.67 -5.65
N TYR A 69 -12.90 -5.90 -6.82
CA TYR A 69 -11.63 -6.61 -6.95
C TYR A 69 -10.53 -6.01 -6.08
N CYS A 70 -10.30 -4.69 -6.13
CA CYS A 70 -9.29 -4.01 -5.30
C CYS A 70 -9.54 -4.24 -3.81
N SER A 71 -10.80 -4.19 -3.38
CA SER A 71 -11.19 -4.43 -1.98
C SER A 71 -10.87 -5.86 -1.55
N CYS A 72 -11.25 -6.86 -2.36
CA CYS A 72 -10.96 -8.26 -2.09
C CYS A 72 -9.45 -8.54 -2.10
N TYR A 73 -8.72 -8.00 -3.08
CA TYR A 73 -7.27 -8.15 -3.20
C TYR A 73 -6.55 -7.57 -1.96
N ARG A 74 -6.93 -6.37 -1.51
CA ARG A 74 -6.40 -5.77 -0.27
C ARG A 74 -6.71 -6.61 0.95
N GLN A 75 -7.95 -7.06 1.08
CA GLN A 75 -8.37 -7.92 2.19
C GLN A 75 -7.51 -9.18 2.24
N TYR A 76 -7.29 -9.83 1.09
CA TYR A 76 -6.41 -10.99 1.01
C TYR A 76 -4.98 -10.64 1.42
N ARG A 77 -4.37 -9.62 0.82
CA ARG A 77 -2.97 -9.24 1.09
C ARG A 77 -2.70 -8.87 2.55
N LEU A 78 -3.66 -8.22 3.21
CA LEU A 78 -3.56 -7.91 4.65
C LEU A 78 -3.62 -9.16 5.53
N ASN A 79 -4.30 -10.21 5.09
CA ASN A 79 -4.55 -11.42 5.85
C ASN A 79 -3.68 -12.62 5.42
N GLU A 80 -2.88 -12.47 4.37
CA GLU A 80 -2.08 -13.53 3.74
C GLU A 80 -1.15 -14.24 4.74
N PHE A 81 -0.67 -13.51 5.74
CA PHE A 81 0.26 -14.00 6.75
C PHE A 81 -0.38 -14.20 8.13
N ASN A 82 -1.72 -14.22 8.24
CA ASN A 82 -2.41 -14.31 9.53
C ASN A 82 -1.98 -15.51 10.38
N ARG A 83 -1.69 -16.66 9.74
CA ARG A 83 -1.21 -17.85 10.45
C ARG A 83 0.15 -17.59 11.12
N GLN A 84 1.10 -17.00 10.39
CA GLN A 84 2.44 -16.67 10.86
C GLN A 84 2.37 -15.58 11.94
N ILE A 85 1.55 -14.55 11.71
CA ILE A 85 1.30 -13.46 12.67
C ILE A 85 0.71 -14.01 13.97
N ASN A 86 -0.21 -14.97 13.91
CA ASN A 86 -0.79 -15.59 15.11
C ASN A 86 0.27 -16.30 15.96
N TYR A 87 1.22 -17.04 15.35
CA TYR A 87 2.31 -17.65 16.10
C TYR A 87 3.25 -16.61 16.73
N ILE A 88 3.55 -15.52 16.03
CA ILE A 88 4.35 -14.40 16.58
C ILE A 88 3.60 -13.77 17.76
N GLN A 89 2.30 -13.54 17.62
CA GLN A 89 1.43 -12.98 18.64
C GLN A 89 1.39 -13.87 19.90
N GLN A 90 1.26 -15.20 19.73
CA GLN A 90 1.33 -16.15 20.85
C GLN A 90 2.69 -16.10 21.56
N GLY A 91 3.78 -16.04 20.80
CA GLY A 91 5.13 -15.90 21.37
C GLY A 91 5.27 -14.60 22.16
N LEU A 92 4.78 -13.49 21.63
CA LEU A 92 4.82 -12.20 22.29
C LEU A 92 3.98 -12.21 23.58
N TYR A 93 2.78 -12.80 23.55
CA TYR A 93 1.88 -12.89 24.71
C TYR A 93 2.39 -13.82 25.82
N SER A 94 3.30 -14.74 25.49
CA SER A 94 3.96 -15.58 26.50
C SER A 94 4.94 -14.80 27.38
N ILE A 95 5.42 -13.64 26.91
CA ILE A 95 6.39 -12.79 27.60
C ILE A 95 5.70 -11.54 28.17
N ILE A 96 4.89 -10.87 27.35
CA ILE A 96 4.20 -9.62 27.69
C ILE A 96 2.70 -9.88 27.68
N PRO A 97 2.01 -9.73 28.83
CA PRO A 97 0.57 -9.91 28.86
C PRO A 97 -0.18 -9.00 27.87
N TYR A 98 -1.16 -9.57 27.18
CA TYR A 98 -1.91 -8.92 26.09
C TYR A 98 -2.43 -7.52 26.43
N TYR A 99 -2.92 -7.32 27.65
CA TYR A 99 -3.52 -6.06 28.07
C TYR A 99 -2.54 -4.88 28.09
N TYR A 100 -1.25 -5.11 28.26
CA TYR A 100 -0.24 -4.04 28.17
C TYR A 100 0.01 -3.60 26.73
N LEU A 101 -0.04 -4.53 25.77
CA LEU A 101 0.19 -4.22 24.36
C LEU A 101 -0.94 -3.38 23.77
N ASN A 102 -2.16 -3.54 24.27
CA ASN A 102 -3.32 -2.73 23.87
C ASN A 102 -3.27 -1.28 24.37
N LEU A 103 -2.31 -0.93 25.22
CA LEU A 103 -2.12 0.46 25.65
C LEU A 103 -1.31 1.28 24.63
N PHE A 104 -0.61 0.61 23.71
CA PHE A 104 0.22 1.24 22.70
C PHE A 104 -0.51 1.35 21.37
N THR A 105 -0.29 2.46 20.67
CA THR A 105 -0.48 2.49 19.21
C THR A 105 0.59 1.65 18.52
N ALA A 106 0.35 1.28 17.25
CA ALA A 106 1.35 0.54 16.46
C ALA A 106 2.70 1.27 16.41
N LYS A 107 2.69 2.62 16.34
CA LYS A 107 3.90 3.43 16.28
C LYS A 107 4.65 3.45 17.61
N GLU A 108 3.95 3.58 18.74
CA GLU A 108 4.61 3.58 20.04
C GLU A 108 5.19 2.21 20.39
N LEU A 109 4.52 1.12 19.98
CA LEU A 109 5.05 -0.23 20.15
C LEU A 109 6.32 -0.43 19.29
N GLU A 110 6.32 0.06 18.05
CA GLU A 110 7.51 0.08 17.20
C GLU A 110 8.65 0.85 17.88
N GLU A 111 8.39 2.06 18.37
CA GLU A 111 9.41 2.87 19.06
C GLU A 111 9.91 2.23 20.36
N ALA A 112 9.05 1.51 21.09
CA ALA A 112 9.45 0.82 22.31
C ALA A 112 10.37 -0.38 22.04
N VAL A 113 10.19 -1.06 20.91
CA VAL A 113 10.98 -2.26 20.52
C VAL A 113 12.23 -1.87 19.74
N CYS A 114 12.06 -1.05 18.70
CA CYS A 114 13.12 -0.65 17.76
C CYS A 114 13.91 0.58 18.24
N GLY A 115 13.37 1.33 19.21
CA GLY A 115 13.88 2.64 19.59
C GLY A 115 13.29 3.76 18.72
N LYS A 116 13.58 5.01 19.10
CA LYS A 116 13.24 6.17 18.29
C LYS A 116 14.28 6.37 17.20
N ASP A 117 13.82 6.51 15.97
CA ASP A 117 14.69 6.86 14.86
C ASP A 117 15.30 8.25 15.09
N GLN A 118 16.63 8.32 15.18
CA GLN A 118 17.35 9.58 15.16
C GLN A 118 17.71 9.89 13.71
N ILE A 119 16.93 10.77 13.08
CA ILE A 119 17.19 11.19 11.70
C ILE A 119 18.26 12.29 11.71
N ASP A 120 19.38 12.04 11.05
CA ASP A 120 20.39 13.07 10.78
C ASP A 120 19.87 14.03 9.69
N ILE A 121 19.43 15.21 10.12
CA ILE A 121 18.86 16.24 9.25
C ILE A 121 19.90 16.76 8.24
N GLU A 122 21.17 16.86 8.62
CA GLU A 122 22.23 17.30 7.71
C GLU A 122 22.50 16.26 6.62
N LEU A 123 22.49 14.97 6.99
CA LEU A 123 22.58 13.88 6.04
C LEU A 123 21.38 13.87 5.09
N LEU A 124 20.17 14.07 5.60
CA LEU A 124 18.95 14.11 4.79
C LEU A 124 18.99 15.29 3.81
N LYS A 125 19.39 16.48 4.28
CA LYS A 125 19.53 17.69 3.46
C LYS A 125 20.57 17.51 2.34
N ARG A 126 21.70 16.86 2.64
CA ARG A 126 22.77 16.58 1.65
C ARG A 126 22.31 15.62 0.55
N ASN A 127 21.42 14.69 0.86
CA ASN A 127 20.93 13.69 -0.09
C ASN A 127 19.56 14.05 -0.72
N THR A 128 19.03 15.24 -0.45
CA THR A 128 17.76 15.69 -1.02
C THR A 128 17.98 16.34 -2.38
N LEU A 129 17.26 15.85 -3.40
CA LEU A 129 17.19 16.47 -4.72
C LEU A 129 15.94 17.37 -4.80
N TYR A 130 16.12 18.57 -5.35
CA TYR A 130 15.04 19.53 -5.56
C TYR A 130 14.62 19.52 -7.03
N GLY A 131 13.32 19.36 -7.28
CA GLY A 131 12.74 19.34 -8.62
C GLY A 131 12.00 20.63 -8.98
N GLY A 132 11.74 20.84 -10.27
CA GLY A 132 11.13 22.06 -10.81
C GLY A 132 12.11 23.25 -10.80
N ASP A 133 11.62 24.43 -10.46
CA ASP A 133 12.42 25.67 -10.38
C ASP A 133 13.07 25.89 -9.01
N TYR A 134 13.00 24.89 -8.12
CA TYR A 134 13.52 24.98 -6.77
C TYR A 134 14.97 24.49 -6.68
N ASN A 135 15.75 25.14 -5.82
CA ASN A 135 17.08 24.72 -5.44
C ASN A 135 17.28 24.90 -3.93
N LYS A 136 18.43 24.47 -3.42
CA LYS A 136 18.77 24.53 -1.99
C LYS A 136 18.63 25.91 -1.33
N ASN A 137 18.72 27.00 -2.11
CA ASN A 137 18.64 28.38 -1.64
C ASN A 137 17.26 29.01 -1.90
N SER A 138 16.30 28.24 -2.41
CA SER A 138 14.95 28.74 -2.63
C SER A 138 14.29 29.03 -1.27
N PRO A 139 13.65 30.20 -1.07
CA PRO A 139 13.07 30.56 0.22
C PRO A 139 12.11 29.51 0.84
N PRO A 140 11.28 28.78 0.06
CA PRO A 140 10.46 27.70 0.61
C PRO A 140 11.28 26.51 1.13
N ILE A 141 12.40 26.20 0.48
CA ILE A 141 13.29 25.10 0.86
C ILE A 141 14.07 25.45 2.13
N GLU A 142 14.54 26.69 2.26
CA GLU A 142 15.17 27.14 3.49
C GLU A 142 14.21 27.08 4.68
N ARG A 143 12.95 27.51 4.49
CA ARG A 143 11.91 27.41 5.53
C ARG A 143 11.59 25.98 5.91
N PHE A 144 11.54 25.07 4.94
CA PHE A 144 11.29 23.65 5.18
C PHE A 144 12.33 23.05 6.16
N TRP A 145 13.60 23.40 6.02
CA TRP A 145 14.68 22.88 6.88
C TRP A 145 14.86 23.61 8.22
N ILE A 146 14.25 24.78 8.41
CA ILE A 146 14.34 25.54 9.67
C ILE A 146 13.34 25.01 10.71
N VAL A 147 12.26 24.37 10.28
CA VAL A 147 11.27 23.80 11.21
C VAL A 147 11.88 22.57 11.88
N PRO A 148 12.05 22.56 13.21
CA PRO A 148 12.46 21.35 13.92
C PRO A 148 11.33 20.32 13.81
N MET A 149 11.66 19.15 13.25
CA MET A 149 10.80 17.95 13.28
C MET A 149 10.91 17.25 14.63
#